data_AF-A0A090QJK2-F1
#
_entry.id   AF-A0A090QJK2-F1
#
_cell.length_a   1.000
_cell.length_b   1.000
_cell.length_c   1.000
_cell.angle_alpha   90.00
_cell.angle_beta   90.00
_cell.angle_gamma   90.00
#
_symmetry.space_group_name_H-M   'P 1'
#
loop_
_entity.id
_entity.type
_entity.pdbx_description
1 polymer ?
#
loop_
_entity_poly.entity_id
_entity_poly.type
_entity_poly.pdbx_seq_one_letter_code
_entity_poly.pdbx_strand_id
1 'polypeptide(L)'
;MRLHPNAYAIFEAESDFDDVWQLKGGLGFNAPLSPFADITGQIKLLSVKNDNYDKSLGRSGSELNLGVSGWVLPQIQAGGTVG
;
A
#
# COMPACT_ATOMS: atom_id res chain seq x y z
N MET A 1 -10.88 -0.05 -8.07
CA MET A 1 -11.06 0.56 -9.40
C MET A 1 -9.69 0.61 -10.08
N ARG A 2 -9.50 -0.05 -11.23
CA ARG A 2 -8.20 -0.09 -11.94
C ARG A 2 -8.11 1.15 -12.85
N LEU A 3 -7.16 2.04 -12.58
CA LEU A 3 -6.96 3.27 -13.37
C LEU A 3 -6.01 3.02 -14.56
N HIS A 4 -5.21 1.96 -14.49
CA HIS A 4 -4.37 1.41 -15.57
C HIS A 4 -4.22 -0.12 -15.35
N PRO A 5 -3.85 -0.94 -16.35
CA PRO A 5 -3.59 -2.38 -16.13
C PRO A 5 -2.61 -2.63 -14.98
N ASN A 6 -1.73 -1.64 -14.81
CA ASN A 6 -0.56 -1.57 -13.99
C ASN A 6 -0.70 -0.55 -12.84
N ALA A 7 -1.87 0.01 -12.58
CA ALA A 7 -2.07 0.97 -11.49
C ALA A 7 -3.41 0.79 -10.77
N TYR A 8 -3.38 0.77 -9.44
CA TYR A 8 -4.53 0.56 -8.58
C TYR A 8 -4.53 1.57 -7.43
N ALA A 9 -5.71 2.06 -7.08
CA ALA A 9 -5.90 2.85 -5.87
C ALA A 9 -6.37 1.93 -4.74
N ILE A 10 -5.84 2.14 -3.55
CA ILE A 10 -6.22 1.46 -2.32
C ILE A 10 -6.93 2.48 -1.45
N PHE A 11 -8.12 2.14 -0.97
CA PHE A 11 -8.82 2.91 0.04
C PHE A 11 -9.35 1.91 1.06
N GLU A 12 -8.93 2.06 2.31
CA GLU A 12 -9.29 1.19 3.42
C GLU A 12 -9.77 2.08 4.56
N ALA A 13 -10.97 1.79 5.03
CA ALA A 13 -11.58 2.47 6.16
C ALA A 13 -11.90 1.38 7.18
N GLU A 14 -11.16 1.39 8.28
CA GLU A 14 -11.40 0.49 9.40
C GLU A 14 -11.95 1.33 10.56
N SER A 15 -13.12 0.94 11.04
CA SER A 15 -13.75 1.55 12.20
C SER A 15 -13.82 0.48 13.26
N ASP A 16 -13.07 0.66 14.34
CA ASP A 16 -13.36 -0.05 15.57
C ASP A 16 -14.57 0.63 16.22
N PHE A 17 -15.51 -0.15 16.77
CA PHE A 17 -16.71 0.37 17.44
C PHE A 17 -16.41 1.18 18.72
N ASP A 18 -15.14 1.21 19.14
CA ASP A 18 -14.57 2.01 20.23
C ASP A 18 -13.88 3.27 19.65
N ASP A 19 -14.67 4.24 19.16
CA ASP A 19 -14.33 5.66 18.86
C ASP A 19 -13.07 6.00 18.02
N VAL A 20 -12.34 5.00 17.53
CA VAL A 20 -11.10 5.14 16.78
C VAL A 20 -11.37 4.73 15.35
N TRP A 21 -11.26 5.69 14.44
CA TRP A 21 -11.32 5.42 13.02
C TRP A 21 -9.93 5.53 12.39
N GLN A 22 -9.64 4.57 11.51
CA GLN A 22 -8.42 4.53 10.72
C GLN A 22 -8.81 4.62 9.24
N LEU A 23 -8.38 5.69 8.58
CA LEU A 23 -8.52 5.83 7.14
C LEU A 23 -7.14 5.67 6.49
N LYS A 24 -7.03 4.75 5.56
CA LYS A 24 -5.85 4.55 4.72
C LYS A 24 -6.24 4.80 3.27
N GLY A 25 -5.47 5.62 2.58
CA GLY A 25 -5.67 5.91 1.17
C GLY A 25 -4.33 5.91 0.44
N GLY A 26 -4.24 5.24 -0.71
CA GLY A 26 -2.98 5.09 -1.42
C GLY A 26 -3.13 4.78 -2.90
N LEU A 27 -1.99 4.85 -3.59
CA LEU A 27 -1.85 4.52 -5.00
C LEU A 27 -0.73 3.50 -5.14
N GLY A 28 -0.98 2.47 -5.95
CA GLY A 28 -0.04 1.43 -6.30
C GLY A 28 0.12 1.32 -7.80
N PHE A 29 1.29 0.87 -8.23
CA PHE A 29 1.58 0.47 -9.58
C PHE A 29 2.31 -0.88 -9.61
N ASN A 30 2.15 -1.61 -10.70
CA ASN A 30 2.84 -2.85 -11.02
C ASN A 30 3.35 -2.73 -12.46
N ALA A 31 4.64 -2.90 -12.69
CA ALA A 31 5.25 -2.79 -14.00
C ALA A 31 6.08 -4.06 -14.29
N PRO A 32 5.83 -4.77 -15.40
CA PRO A 32 6.69 -5.84 -15.84
C PRO A 32 8.01 -5.26 -16.35
N LEU A 33 9.14 -5.67 -15.76
CA LEU A 33 10.48 -5.32 -16.23
C LEU A 33 10.97 -6.29 -17.30
N SER A 34 10.55 -7.55 -17.21
CA SER A 34 10.99 -8.67 -18.04
C SER A 34 9.94 -9.81 -17.99
N PRO A 35 9.91 -10.77 -18.94
CA PRO A 35 9.01 -11.93 -18.85
C PRO A 35 9.17 -12.76 -17.57
N PHE A 36 10.31 -12.62 -16.88
CA PHE A 36 10.61 -13.30 -15.62
C PHE A 36 10.68 -12.34 -14.43
N ALA A 37 10.40 -11.04 -14.56
CA ALA A 37 10.55 -10.08 -13.46
C ALA A 37 9.57 -8.92 -13.54
N ASP A 38 8.94 -8.63 -12.42
CA ASP A 38 7.96 -7.57 -12.20
C ASP A 38 8.39 -6.69 -11.02
N ILE A 39 8.17 -5.39 -11.14
CA ILE A 39 8.35 -4.43 -10.06
C ILE A 39 6.98 -3.87 -9.66
N THR A 40 6.78 -3.64 -8.37
CA THR A 40 5.56 -3.06 -7.83
C THR A 40 5.95 -1.93 -6.90
N GLY A 41 5.25 -0.81 -6.94
CA GLY A 41 5.43 0.28 -5.98
C GLY A 41 4.08 0.70 -5.43
N GLN A 42 3.99 0.98 -4.15
CA GLN A 42 2.77 1.41 -3.48
C GLN A 42 3.11 2.55 -2.51
N ILE A 43 2.34 3.63 -2.58
CA ILE A 43 2.40 4.72 -1.62
C ILE A 43 1.04 4.80 -0.93
N LYS A 44 1.02 4.68 0.39
CA LYS A 44 -0.18 4.77 1.22
C LYS A 44 -0.03 5.90 2.22
N LEU A 45 -1.09 6.66 2.41
CA LEU A 45 -1.25 7.64 3.47
C LEU A 45 -2.22 7.05 4.49
N LEU A 46 -1.76 6.93 5.73
CA LEU A 46 -2.54 6.56 6.89
C LEU A 46 -2.97 7.84 7.61
N SER A 47 -4.25 7.95 7.95
CA SER A 47 -4.81 8.99 8.79
C SER A 47 -5.55 8.33 9.94
N VAL A 48 -5.01 8.44 11.14
CA VAL A 48 -5.65 7.96 12.37
C VAL A 48 -6.15 9.17 13.15
N LYS A 49 -7.46 9.21 13.42
CA LYS A 49 -8.03 10.15 14.39
C LYS A 49 -8.30 9.37 15.67
N ASN A 50 -7.68 9.80 16.75
CA ASN A 50 -7.85 9.24 18.08
C ASN A 50 -8.12 10.42 19.03
N ASP A 51 -9.25 10.37 19.73
CA ASP A 51 -9.77 11.47 20.56
C ASP A 51 -8.90 11.79 21.78
N ASN A 52 -7.87 11.00 22.09
CA ASN A 52 -6.93 11.26 23.19
C ASN A 52 -5.73 12.18 22.82
N TYR A 53 -5.61 12.64 21.57
CA TYR A 53 -4.50 13.51 21.17
C TYR A 53 -4.96 14.95 20.91
N ASP A 54 -5.02 15.71 22.00
CA ASP A 54 -5.28 17.17 22.08
C ASP A 54 -4.13 18.03 21.49
N LYS A 55 -3.46 17.55 20.43
CA LYS A 55 -2.40 18.26 19.72
C LYS A 55 -2.59 18.15 18.21
N SER A 56 -3.47 19.00 17.68
CA SER A 56 -3.41 19.71 16.38
C SER A 56 -3.21 18.95 15.05
N LEU A 57 -2.70 17.72 15.04
CA LEU A 57 -2.39 16.96 13.83
C LEU A 57 -2.58 15.49 14.18
N GLY A 58 -3.74 14.92 13.81
CA GLY A 58 -3.95 13.47 13.83
C GLY A 58 -2.74 12.78 13.19
N ARG A 59 -2.34 11.62 13.72
CA ARG A 59 -1.10 10.95 13.35
C ARG A 59 -1.22 10.47 11.90
N SER A 60 -0.80 11.33 10.96
CA SER A 60 -0.76 11.02 9.55
C SER A 60 0.57 10.32 9.25
N GLY A 61 0.49 9.06 8.85
CA GLY A 61 1.64 8.26 8.42
C GLY A 61 1.69 8.17 6.90
N SER A 62 2.89 8.10 6.34
CA SER A 62 3.08 7.72 4.94
C SER A 62 3.90 6.44 4.87
N GLU A 63 3.36 5.43 4.20
CA GLU A 63 4.02 4.15 3.94
C GLU A 63 4.40 4.10 2.47
N LEU A 64 5.70 3.92 2.19
CA LEU A 64 6.21 3.70 0.86
C LEU A 64 6.69 2.25 0.76
N ASN A 65 5.98 1.44 -0.02
CA ASN A 65 6.29 0.04 -0.25
C ASN A 65 6.80 -0.15 -1.68
N LEU A 66 7.97 -0.77 -1.82
CA LEU A 66 8.55 -1.14 -3.11
C LEU A 66 8.76 -2.66 -3.10
N GLY A 67 8.17 -3.34 -4.08
CA GLY A 67 8.25 -4.78 -4.25
C GLY A 67 8.91 -5.15 -5.56
N VAL A 68 9.71 -6.20 -5.54
CA VAL A 68 10.23 -6.85 -6.73
C VAL A 68 9.89 -8.33 -6.65
N SER A 69 9.39 -8.88 -7.74
CA SER A 69 9.07 -10.29 -7.86
C SER A 69 9.59 -10.82 -9.17
N GLY A 70 10.13 -12.02 -9.18
CA GLY A 70 10.60 -12.66 -10.40
C GLY A 70 10.47 -14.17 -10.35
N TRP A 71 10.46 -14.77 -11.53
CA TRP A 71 10.44 -16.20 -11.73
C TRP A 71 11.87 -16.73 -11.62
N VAL A 72 12.16 -17.44 -10.53
CA VAL A 72 13.45 -18.14 -10.35
C VAL A 72 13.47 -19.42 -11.18
N LEU A 73 12.30 -20.06 -11.32
CA LEU A 73 12.03 -21.17 -12.22
C LEU A 73 10.70 -20.89 -12.94
N PRO A 74 10.40 -21.52 -14.09
CA PRO A 74 9.11 -21.36 -14.78
C PRO A 74 7.88 -21.69 -13.93
N GLN A 75 8.10 -22.35 -12.79
CA GLN A 75 7.09 -22.81 -11.84
C GLN A 75 7.27 -22.21 -10.43
N ILE A 76 8.33 -21.43 -10.18
CA ILE A 76 8.61 -20.82 -8.87
C ILE A 76 8.82 -19.31 -9.03
N GLN A 77 7.89 -18.55 -8.47
CA GLN A 77 7.99 -17.10 -8.32
C GLN A 77 8.54 -16.77 -6.93
N ALA A 78 9.60 -15.96 -6.86
CA ALA A 78 10.13 -15.41 -5.63
C ALA A 78 10.06 -13.89 -5.70
N GLY A 79 9.70 -13.25 -4.60
CA GLY A 79 9.63 -11.80 -4.55
C GLY A 79 9.69 -11.30 -3.12
N GLY A 80 10.07 -10.03 -2.98
CA GLY A 80 10.15 -9.34 -1.71
C GLY A 80 9.60 -7.94 -1.85
N THR A 81 8.92 -7.47 -0.81
CA THR A 81 8.45 -6.10 -0.68
C THR A 81 9.12 -5.48 0.53
N VAL A 82 9.62 -4.26 0.38
CA VAL A 82 10.19 -3.45 1.45
C VAL A 82 9.36 -2.17 1.61
N GLY A 83 8.96 -1.84 2.83
CA GLY A 83 8.15 -0.66 3.14
C GLY A 83 7.74 -0.57 4.59
#